data_AF-A0A1K1M547-F1
#
_entry.id   AF-A0A1K1M547-F1
#
_cell.length_a   1.000
_cell.length_b   1.000
_cell.length_c   1.000
_cell.angle_alpha   90.00
_cell.angle_beta   90.00
_cell.angle_gamma   90.00
#
_symmetry.space_group_name_H-M   'P 1'
#
loop_
_entity.id
_entity.type
_entity.pdbx_description
1 polymer ?
#
loop_
_entity_poly.entity_id
_entity_poly.type
_entity_poly.pdbx_seq_one_letter_code
_entity_poly.pdbx_strand_id
1 'polypeptide(L)'
;MLAQRDLVPNGSATAKSLDYSLKRWIALTRYLDDGAVPIDNNQVENQIRPWALGRSNWLFAGSLRSGKRAAAIMSLIQSARMNGHDPYAYLKDVLMRLPTQRASEITDLLPFRWVKQGG
;
A
#
# COMPACT_ATOMS: atom_id res chain seq x y z
N MET A 1 -4.85 30.25 9.42
CA MET A 1 -5.52 29.56 8.28
C MET A 1 -6.99 29.97 8.17
N LEU A 2 -7.78 29.95 9.26
CA LEU A 2 -9.18 30.41 9.25
C LEU A 2 -9.35 31.85 8.75
N ALA A 3 -8.60 32.81 9.30
CA ALA A 3 -8.65 34.21 8.85
C ALA A 3 -8.32 34.40 7.36
N GLN A 4 -7.50 33.53 6.77
CA GLN A 4 -7.19 33.57 5.33
C GLN A 4 -8.30 32.92 4.49
N ARG A 5 -9.04 31.96 5.06
CA ARG A 5 -10.18 31.33 4.38
C ARG A 5 -11.37 32.26 4.20
N ASP A 6 -11.57 33.17 5.14
CA ASP A 6 -12.65 34.17 5.11
C ASP A 6 -12.42 35.26 4.04
N LEU A 7 -11.16 35.49 3.68
CA LEU A 7 -10.76 36.48 2.66
C LEU A 7 -10.78 35.91 1.23
N VAL A 8 -10.96 34.59 1.08
CA VAL A 8 -10.87 33.90 -0.21
C VAL A 8 -12.28 33.59 -0.74
N PRO A 9 -12.59 33.92 -2.02
CA PRO A 9 -13.88 33.63 -2.61
C PRO A 9 -14.25 32.14 -2.55
N ASN A 10 -15.49 31.86 -2.16
CA ASN A 10 -16.03 30.50 -2.11
C ASN A 10 -15.99 29.84 -3.49
N GLY A 11 -15.66 28.54 -3.53
CA GLY A 11 -15.57 27.76 -4.77
C GLY A 11 -14.24 27.86 -5.52
N SER A 12 -13.37 28.81 -5.17
CA SER A 12 -12.01 28.92 -5.73
C SER A 12 -11.14 27.71 -5.39
N ALA A 13 -10.11 27.45 -6.20
CA ALA A 13 -9.13 26.40 -5.92
C ALA A 13 -8.45 26.61 -4.55
N THR A 14 -8.12 27.86 -4.21
CA THR A 14 -7.53 28.23 -2.92
C THR A 14 -8.48 27.96 -1.76
N ALA A 15 -9.77 28.30 -1.87
CA ALA A 15 -10.77 27.98 -0.85
C ALA A 15 -10.88 26.46 -0.65
N LYS A 16 -10.91 25.68 -1.74
CA LYS A 16 -10.96 24.22 -1.67
C LYS A 16 -9.75 23.62 -0.95
N SER A 17 -8.54 24.11 -1.23
CA SER A 17 -7.31 23.64 -0.58
C SER A 17 -7.27 23.98 0.92
N LEU A 18 -7.73 25.19 1.29
CA LEU A 18 -7.84 25.60 2.69
C LEU A 18 -8.88 24.76 3.43
N ASP A 19 -10.07 24.56 2.85
CA ASP A 19 -11.13 23.73 3.42
C ASP A 19 -10.67 22.27 3.59
N TYR A 20 -9.95 21.74 2.61
CA TYR A 20 -9.36 20.41 2.66
C TYR A 20 -8.38 20.26 3.83
N SER A 21 -7.53 21.26 4.04
CA SER A 21 -6.52 21.27 5.09
C SER A 21 -7.15 21.41 6.48
N LEU A 22 -8.11 22.34 6.63
CA LEU A 22 -8.85 22.55 7.88
C LEU A 22 -9.63 21.30 8.30
N LYS A 23 -10.29 20.61 7.36
CA LYS A 23 -10.99 19.33 7.62
C LYS A 23 -10.07 18.21 8.08
N ARG A 24 -8.77 18.28 7.78
CA ARG A 24 -7.76 17.27 8.14
C ARG A 24 -6.82 17.72 9.24
N TRP A 25 -7.06 18.88 9.86
CA TRP A 25 -6.14 19.47 10.82
C TRP A 25 -5.72 18.50 11.92
N ILE A 26 -6.70 17.79 12.52
CA ILE A 26 -6.45 16.78 13.57
C ILE A 26 -5.47 15.69 13.10
N ALA A 27 -5.62 15.21 11.87
CA ALA A 27 -4.73 14.20 11.32
C ALA A 27 -3.32 14.75 11.04
N LEU A 28 -3.23 16.00 10.54
CA LEU A 28 -1.97 16.67 10.25
C LEU A 28 -1.17 17.00 11.52
N THR A 29 -1.83 17.22 12.65
CA THR A 29 -1.17 17.56 13.93
C THR A 29 -0.91 16.37 14.82
N ARG A 30 -1.31 15.15 14.43
CA ARG A 30 -1.27 13.96 15.30
C ARG A 30 0.15 13.62 15.79
N TYR A 31 1.16 13.91 14.98
CA TYR A 31 2.57 13.71 15.34
C TYR A 31 3.03 14.57 16.53
N LEU A 32 2.31 15.65 16.85
CA LEU A 32 2.59 16.49 18.02
C LEU A 32 2.21 15.78 19.33
N ASP A 33 1.22 14.89 19.28
CA ASP A 33 0.74 14.13 20.44
C ASP A 33 1.47 12.78 20.59
N ASP A 34 2.00 12.24 19.50
CA ASP A 34 2.63 10.92 19.44
C ASP A 34 3.93 10.98 18.63
N GLY A 35 5.07 10.98 19.34
CA GLY A 35 6.40 11.02 18.74
C GLY A 35 6.79 9.76 17.95
N ALA A 36 6.00 8.68 18.02
CA ALA A 36 6.18 7.51 17.15
C ALA A 36 5.57 7.73 15.76
N VAL A 37 4.73 8.75 15.58
CA VAL A 37 4.12 9.09 14.28
C VAL A 37 5.00 10.13 13.58
N PRO A 38 5.51 9.86 12.37
CA PRO A 38 6.28 10.84 11.60
C PRO A 38 5.40 12.03 11.16
N ILE A 39 6.00 13.21 11.04
CA ILE A 39 5.35 14.45 10.59
C ILE A 39 4.83 14.38 9.15
N ASP A 40 5.47 13.54 8.34
CA ASP A 40 5.15 13.36 6.93
C ASP A 40 4.81 11.90 6.61
N ASN A 41 4.15 11.71 5.47
CA ASN A 41 3.79 10.41 4.93
C ASN A 41 4.77 9.94 3.85
N ASN A 42 5.96 10.56 3.70
CA ASN A 42 6.88 10.29 2.60
C ASN A 42 7.28 8.82 2.53
N GLN A 43 7.47 8.18 3.69
CA GLN A 43 7.79 6.76 3.78
C GLN A 43 6.68 5.89 3.15
N VAL A 44 5.42 6.21 3.42
CA VAL A 44 4.26 5.51 2.86
C VAL A 44 4.13 5.79 1.37
N GLU A 45 4.28 7.05 0.96
CA GLU A 45 4.23 7.45 -0.46
C GLU A 45 5.31 6.75 -1.28
N ASN A 46 6.54 6.68 -0.77
CA ASN A 46 7.65 5.98 -1.41
C ASN A 46 7.39 4.47 -1.54
N GLN A 47 6.73 3.85 -0.56
CA GLN A 47 6.31 2.44 -0.65
C GLN A 47 5.21 2.24 -1.69
N ILE A 48 4.31 3.22 -1.87
CA ILE A 48 3.20 3.16 -2.84
C ILE A 48 3.66 3.51 -4.26
N ARG A 49 4.69 4.35 -4.41
CA ARG A 49 5.15 4.90 -5.71
C ARG A 49 5.48 3.83 -6.77
N PRO A 50 6.19 2.73 -6.49
CA PRO A 50 6.43 1.67 -7.47
C PRO A 50 5.14 1.07 -8.04
N TRP A 51 4.09 0.96 -7.22
CA TRP A 51 2.79 0.45 -7.63
C TRP A 51 2.02 1.48 -8.45
N ALA A 52 2.11 2.76 -8.07
CA ALA A 52 1.52 3.85 -8.84
C ALA A 52 2.12 3.94 -10.25
N LEU A 53 3.44 3.77 -10.37
CA LEU A 53 4.15 3.72 -11.66
C LEU A 53 3.83 2.42 -12.44
N GLY A 54 3.70 1.29 -11.74
CA GLY A 54 3.37 0.01 -12.36
C GLY A 54 1.95 -0.07 -12.96
N ARG A 55 1.00 0.73 -12.46
CA ARG A 55 -0.39 0.74 -12.94
C ARG A 55 -0.54 1.02 -14.43
N SER A 56 0.32 1.86 -15.02
CA SER A 56 0.29 2.11 -16.48
C SER A 56 0.82 0.92 -17.29
N ASN A 57 1.60 0.03 -16.67
CA ASN A 57 2.21 -1.14 -17.31
C ASN A 57 1.43 -2.43 -17.06
N TRP A 58 0.41 -2.43 -16.20
CA TRP A 58 -0.43 -3.59 -15.92
C TRP A 58 -1.57 -3.69 -16.92
N LEU A 59 -1.25 -4.21 -18.11
CA LEU A 59 -2.17 -4.42 -19.24
C LEU A 59 -3.43 -5.26 -18.91
N PHE A 60 -3.46 -5.96 -17.76
CA PHE A 60 -4.58 -6.80 -17.33
C PHE A 60 -5.56 -6.12 -16.38
N ALA A 61 -5.31 -4.87 -15.98
CA ALA A 61 -6.11 -4.13 -14.99
C ALA A 61 -7.39 -3.47 -15.58
N GLY A 62 -7.99 -4.07 -16.60
CA GLY A 62 -9.21 -3.54 -17.25
C GLY A 62 -10.53 -3.87 -16.52
N SER A 63 -10.50 -4.72 -15.47
CA SER A 63 -11.70 -5.13 -14.73
C SER A 63 -11.50 -5.07 -13.21
N LEU A 64 -12.59 -4.86 -12.44
CA LEU A 64 -12.56 -4.89 -10.97
C LEU A 64 -11.99 -6.21 -10.42
N ARG A 65 -12.31 -7.33 -11.08
CA ARG A 65 -11.82 -8.66 -10.69
C ARG A 65 -10.30 -8.75 -10.89
N SER A 66 -9.78 -8.21 -11.97
CA SER A 66 -8.33 -8.12 -12.20
C SER A 66 -7.65 -7.22 -11.17
N GLY A 67 -8.27 -6.08 -10.83
CA GLY A 67 -7.75 -5.18 -9.79
C GLY A 67 -7.65 -5.85 -8.42
N LYS A 68 -8.66 -6.63 -8.01
CA LYS A 68 -8.62 -7.40 -6.75
C LYS A 68 -7.49 -8.45 -6.74
N ARG A 69 -7.28 -9.15 -7.87
CA ARG A 69 -6.19 -10.13 -8.00
C ARG A 69 -4.81 -9.46 -7.95
N ALA A 70 -4.65 -8.33 -8.65
CA ALA A 70 -3.43 -7.54 -8.59
C ALA A 70 -3.15 -7.10 -7.15
N ALA A 71 -4.15 -6.56 -6.44
CA ALA A 71 -4.03 -6.18 -5.03
C ALA A 71 -3.58 -7.34 -4.14
N ALA A 72 -4.15 -8.53 -4.31
CA ALA A 72 -3.72 -9.71 -3.55
C ALA A 72 -2.24 -10.08 -3.80
N ILE A 73 -1.81 -10.10 -5.06
CA ILE A 73 -0.40 -10.39 -5.42
C ILE A 73 0.54 -9.32 -4.85
N MET A 74 0.16 -8.04 -4.96
CA MET A 74 0.95 -6.93 -4.40
C MET A 74 1.11 -7.05 -2.88
N SER A 75 0.02 -7.37 -2.17
CA SER A 75 0.06 -7.58 -0.72
C SER A 75 0.98 -8.74 -0.34
N LEU A 76 1.00 -9.83 -1.11
CA LEU A 76 1.91 -10.96 -0.90
C LEU A 76 3.37 -10.57 -1.12
N ILE A 77 3.68 -9.85 -2.21
CA ILE A 77 5.03 -9.35 -2.51
C ILE A 77 5.54 -8.46 -1.38
N GLN A 78 4.71 -7.50 -0.94
CA GLN A 78 5.11 -6.59 0.13
C GLN A 78 5.30 -7.33 1.45
N SER A 79 4.42 -8.28 1.76
CA SER A 79 4.57 -9.13 2.95
C SER A 79 5.85 -9.97 2.90
N ALA A 80 6.21 -10.53 1.74
CA ALA A 80 7.47 -11.24 1.57
C ALA A 80 8.69 -10.34 1.82
N ARG A 81 8.69 -9.11 1.27
CA ARG A 81 9.74 -8.11 1.54
C ARG A 81 9.85 -7.76 3.02
N MET A 82 8.72 -7.55 3.70
CA MET A 82 8.70 -7.23 5.13
C MET A 82 9.23 -8.38 6.01
N ASN A 83 9.12 -9.63 5.54
CA ASN A 83 9.70 -10.81 6.21
C ASN A 83 11.15 -11.10 5.74
N GLY A 84 11.77 -10.20 4.96
CA GLY A 84 13.16 -10.36 4.50
C GLY A 84 13.35 -11.37 3.37
N HIS A 85 12.29 -11.79 2.69
CA HIS A 85 12.34 -12.75 1.60
C HIS A 85 12.55 -12.07 0.24
N ASP A 86 13.26 -12.74 -0.67
CA ASP A 86 13.25 -12.38 -2.09
C ASP A 86 11.86 -12.65 -2.68
N PRO A 87 11.12 -11.63 -3.16
CA PRO A 87 9.75 -11.80 -3.63
C PRO A 87 9.62 -12.74 -4.83
N TYR A 88 10.63 -12.76 -5.69
CA TYR A 88 10.62 -13.65 -6.85
C TYR A 88 10.76 -15.11 -6.41
N ALA A 89 11.73 -15.42 -5.55
CA ALA A 89 11.91 -16.76 -4.98
C ALA A 89 10.65 -17.23 -4.23
N TYR A 90 10.05 -16.35 -3.42
CA TYR A 90 8.80 -16.63 -2.71
C TYR A 90 7.66 -16.98 -3.67
N LEU A 91 7.35 -16.09 -4.62
CA LEU A 91 6.25 -16.31 -5.56
C LEU A 91 6.46 -17.55 -6.44
N LYS A 92 7.69 -17.75 -6.93
CA LYS A 92 8.04 -18.92 -7.74
C LYS A 92 7.77 -20.21 -6.97
N ASP A 93 8.27 -20.29 -5.74
CA ASP A 93 8.11 -21.47 -4.89
C ASP A 93 6.64 -21.72 -4.53
N VAL A 94 5.92 -20.70 -4.07
CA VAL A 94 4.49 -20.83 -3.73
C VAL A 94 3.67 -21.28 -4.94
N LEU A 95 3.89 -20.70 -6.13
CA LEU A 95 3.16 -21.08 -7.35
C LEU A 95 3.51 -22.51 -7.83
N MET A 96 4.74 -22.97 -7.59
CA MET A 96 5.13 -24.35 -7.90
C MET A 96 4.54 -25.37 -6.92
N ARG A 97 4.38 -25.01 -5.64
CA ARG A 97 3.79 -25.90 -4.61
C ARG A 97 2.26 -25.90 -4.62
N LEU A 98 1.63 -24.80 -5.04
CA LEU A 98 0.17 -24.62 -4.99
C LEU A 98 -0.63 -25.80 -5.59
N PRO A 99 -0.24 -26.42 -6.72
CA PRO A 99 -0.97 -27.54 -7.30
C PRO A 99 -0.96 -28.82 -6.46
N THR A 100 0.07 -29.02 -5.63
CA THR A 100 0.28 -30.23 -4.82
C THR A 100 0.08 -29.99 -3.32
N GLN A 101 -0.05 -28.73 -2.89
CA GLN A 101 -0.26 -28.35 -1.49
C GLN A 101 -1.65 -28.76 -1.01
N ARG A 102 -1.74 -29.40 0.17
CA ARG A 102 -3.03 -29.66 0.81
C ARG A 102 -3.69 -28.35 1.23
N ALA A 103 -5.01 -28.26 1.06
CA ALA A 103 -5.77 -27.06 1.43
C ALA A 103 -5.59 -26.66 2.91
N SER A 104 -5.44 -27.66 3.80
CA SER A 104 -5.20 -27.47 5.23
C SER A 104 -3.83 -26.86 5.56
N GLU A 105 -2.89 -26.84 4.61
CA GLU A 105 -1.51 -26.41 4.80
C GLU A 105 -1.17 -25.15 3.99
N ILE A 106 -2.17 -24.53 3.34
CA ILE A 106 -1.97 -23.29 2.56
C ILE A 106 -1.35 -22.18 3.42
N THR A 107 -1.63 -22.18 4.73
CA THR A 107 -1.07 -21.18 5.66
C THR A 107 0.45 -21.23 5.77
N ASP A 108 1.07 -22.36 5.44
CA ASP A 108 2.54 -22.52 5.50
C ASP A 108 3.22 -21.84 4.31
N LEU A 109 2.46 -21.55 3.25
CA LEU A 109 2.89 -20.77 2.10
C LEU A 109 2.76 -19.26 2.35
N LEU A 110 2.23 -18.82 3.50
CA LEU A 110 2.11 -17.39 3.80
C LEU A 110 3.49 -16.78 4.10
N PRO A 111 3.71 -15.50 3.74
CA PRO A 111 5.04 -14.89 3.82
C PRO A 111 5.71 -14.91 5.20
N PHE A 112 4.95 -14.98 6.29
CA PHE A 112 5.49 -15.02 7.67
C PHE A 112 5.75 -16.45 8.20
N ARG A 113 5.33 -17.48 7.46
CA ARG A 113 5.59 -18.90 7.75
C ARG A 113 6.42 -19.57 6.67
N TRP A 114 6.73 -18.83 5.60
CA TRP A 114 7.36 -19.39 4.44
C TRP A 114 8.79 -19.83 4.74
N VAL A 115 9.05 -21.12 4.49
CA VAL A 115 10.39 -21.69 4.51
C VAL A 115 10.74 -22.09 3.08
N LYS A 116 11.84 -21.53 2.57
CA LYS A 116 12.41 -21.91 1.29
C LYS A 116 12.77 -23.40 1.34
N GLN A 117 12.09 -24.22 0.57
CA GLN A 117 12.57 -25.58 0.33
C GLN A 117 13.75 -25.46 -0.62
N GLY A 118 14.86 -26.09 -0.24
CA GLY A 118 16.06 -26.12 -1.06
C GLY A 118 15.73 -26.64 -2.46
N GLY A 119 16.31 -25.98 -3.46
CA GLY A 119 16.60 -26.60 -4.74
C GLY A 119 17.99 -27.21 -4.68
#